data_AF-A0A427YJD0-F1
#
_entry.id   AF-A0A427YJD0-F1
#
_cell.length_a   1.000
_cell.length_b   1.000
_cell.length_c   1.000
_cell.angle_alpha   90.00
_cell.angle_beta   90.00
_cell.angle_gamma   90.00
#
_symmetry.space_group_name_H-M   'P 1'
#
loop_
_entity.id
_entity.type
_entity.pdbx_description
1 polymer ?
#
loop_
_entity_poly.entity_id
_entity_poly.type
_entity_poly.pdbx_seq_one_letter_code
_entity_poly.pdbx_strand_id
1 'polypeptide(L)'
;MFIAIVGTPSSGKRSVLRYLVEKHGFIQLGLEKPSDEMAGAELSSNQLDVPSLDSLALSSSSTPATVNPGPSPIPSPPIFASPSSLLDYTTRNWLTHHVTTDLRTYAEIEPFLKRPSFLLVGVDGPIRTRWEREVARQDKSLTLDTFVSQHDLLLHGPSFPATLPPSALSHHPQTDFRRVMSLASVSICNNFPSLPALYAFLAQLNLLDEERLRPGWDTYFMSPTLGSASRPLETDPFDGV
;
A
#
# COMPACT_ATOMS: atom_id res chain seq x y z
N MET A 1 -6.33 -3.49 16.65
CA MET A 1 -5.24 -3.20 15.68
C MET A 1 -5.81 -2.97 14.29
N PHE A 2 -5.35 -1.96 13.55
CA PHE A 2 -5.82 -1.64 12.20
C PHE A 2 -4.65 -1.61 11.20
N ILE A 3 -4.71 -2.43 10.15
CA ILE A 3 -3.68 -2.50 9.10
C ILE A 3 -4.23 -1.90 7.80
N ALA A 4 -3.50 -0.95 7.21
CA ALA A 4 -3.68 -0.57 5.81
C ALA A 4 -2.59 -1.19 4.93
N ILE A 5 -2.98 -1.81 3.83
CA ILE A 5 -2.07 -2.43 2.87
C ILE A 5 -2.02 -1.57 1.61
N VAL A 6 -0.88 -0.92 1.39
CA VAL A 6 -0.57 -0.11 0.22
C VAL A 6 0.51 -0.79 -0.61
N GLY A 7 0.70 -0.36 -1.86
CA GLY A 7 1.75 -0.94 -2.70
C GLY A 7 1.40 -0.99 -4.17
N THR A 8 2.39 -1.42 -4.95
CA THR A 8 2.38 -1.32 -6.41
C THR A 8 1.35 -2.28 -7.05
N PRO A 9 0.90 -2.04 -8.29
CA PRO A 9 0.05 -2.97 -9.01
C PRO A 9 0.66 -4.38 -9.03
N SER A 10 -0.17 -5.40 -8.85
CA SER A 10 0.26 -6.81 -9.00
C SER A 10 1.33 -7.30 -8.00
N SER A 11 1.63 -6.53 -6.95
CA SER A 11 2.57 -6.90 -5.89
C SER A 11 2.06 -7.97 -4.93
N GLY A 12 0.76 -8.31 -4.98
CA GLY A 12 0.17 -9.34 -4.13
C GLY A 12 -0.52 -8.83 -2.85
N LYS A 13 -0.87 -7.54 -2.80
CA LYS A 13 -1.67 -6.94 -1.70
C LYS A 13 -2.89 -7.78 -1.29
N ARG A 14 -3.65 -8.28 -2.28
CA ARG A 14 -4.84 -9.13 -2.04
C ARG A 14 -4.48 -10.43 -1.33
N SER A 15 -3.33 -11.03 -1.65
CA SER A 15 -2.86 -12.25 -1.01
C SER A 15 -2.47 -12.00 0.44
N VAL A 16 -1.82 -10.85 0.73
CA VAL A 16 -1.53 -10.43 2.11
C VAL A 16 -2.82 -10.16 2.89
N LEU A 17 -3.81 -9.50 2.27
CA LEU A 17 -5.12 -9.31 2.88
C LEU A 17 -5.79 -10.64 3.21
N ARG A 18 -5.84 -11.59 2.25
CA ARG A 18 -6.41 -12.91 2.47
C ARG A 18 -5.71 -13.65 3.60
N TYR A 19 -4.38 -13.59 3.67
CA TYR A 19 -3.62 -14.17 4.77
C TYR A 19 -4.08 -13.63 6.13
N LEU A 20 -4.26 -12.32 6.27
CA LEU A 20 -4.70 -11.70 7.53
C LEU A 20 -6.13 -12.09 7.90
N VAL A 21 -7.03 -12.16 6.92
CA VAL A 21 -8.43 -12.57 7.15
C VAL A 21 -8.50 -14.05 7.51
N GLU A 22 -7.89 -14.93 6.73
CA GLU A 22 -8.01 -16.39 6.86
C GLU A 22 -7.22 -16.95 8.05
N LYS A 23 -6.01 -16.43 8.32
CA LYS A 23 -5.14 -16.96 9.38
C LYS A 23 -5.29 -16.24 10.71
N HIS A 24 -5.59 -14.94 10.67
CA HIS A 24 -5.59 -14.10 11.86
C HIS A 24 -6.97 -13.50 12.17
N GLY A 25 -8.01 -13.84 11.39
CA GLY A 25 -9.39 -13.44 11.66
C GLY A 25 -9.66 -11.95 11.51
N PHE A 26 -8.86 -11.23 10.71
CA PHE A 26 -9.06 -9.80 10.49
C PHE A 26 -10.39 -9.53 9.79
N ILE A 27 -11.05 -8.45 10.21
CA ILE A 27 -12.25 -7.94 9.56
C ILE A 27 -11.82 -7.02 8.42
N GLN A 28 -12.15 -7.39 7.18
CA GLN A 28 -11.90 -6.54 6.02
C GLN A 28 -12.86 -5.34 6.03
N LEU A 29 -12.32 -4.13 5.96
CA LEU A 29 -13.07 -2.89 5.80
C LEU A 29 -12.91 -2.38 4.37
N GLY A 30 -14.04 -2.07 3.73
CA GLY A 30 -14.07 -1.50 2.38
C GLY A 30 -14.39 -0.01 2.39
N LEU A 31 -13.89 0.72 1.39
CA LEU A 31 -14.43 2.04 1.06
C LEU A 31 -15.31 1.94 -0.18
N GLU A 32 -16.41 2.72 -0.19
CA GLU A 32 -17.14 2.95 -1.43
C GLU A 32 -16.19 3.59 -2.42
N LYS A 33 -16.02 2.93 -3.57
CA LYS A 33 -15.39 3.58 -4.71
C LYS A 33 -16.42 4.54 -5.27
N PRO A 34 -16.12 5.83 -5.46
CA PRO A 34 -16.98 6.67 -6.27
C PRO A 34 -17.11 5.97 -7.62
N SER A 35 -18.32 5.57 -7.96
CA SER A 35 -18.65 5.15 -9.32
C SER A 35 -18.36 6.35 -10.21
N ASP A 36 -17.34 6.28 -11.06
CA ASP A 36 -17.15 7.19 -12.19
C ASP A 36 -18.25 6.93 -13.25
N GLU A 37 -19.52 7.08 -12.85
CA GLU A 37 -20.70 7.01 -13.69
C GLU A 37 -21.59 8.23 -13.40
N MET A 38 -21.09 9.46 -13.61
CA MET A 38 -21.94 10.64 -13.84
C MET A 38 -21.13 11.88 -14.31
N ALA A 39 -20.53 11.82 -15.50
CA ALA A 39 -20.14 13.02 -16.25
C ALA A 39 -20.61 12.91 -17.71
N GLY A 40 -21.88 12.55 -17.87
CA GLY A 40 -22.63 12.63 -19.12
C GLY A 40 -23.66 13.75 -19.00
N ALA A 41 -23.28 14.97 -19.38
CA ALA A 41 -24.20 16.04 -19.74
C ALA A 41 -23.60 16.75 -20.97
N GLU A 42 -24.24 16.51 -22.10
CA GLU A 42 -23.97 17.10 -23.41
C GLU A 42 -23.99 18.63 -23.37
N LEU A 43 -23.05 19.28 -24.07
CA LEU A 43 -23.31 20.16 -25.22
C LEU A 43 -22.00 20.67 -25.88
N SER A 44 -21.84 20.29 -27.15
CA SER A 44 -21.15 20.98 -28.26
C SER A 44 -19.61 21.03 -28.38
N SER A 45 -19.13 20.10 -29.23
CA SER A 45 -18.29 20.31 -30.44
C SER A 45 -16.86 20.90 -30.32
N ASN A 46 -15.84 20.04 -30.36
CA ASN A 46 -14.97 19.78 -31.53
C ASN A 46 -13.69 18.98 -31.16
N GLN A 47 -13.59 17.76 -31.72
CA GLN A 47 -12.43 16.98 -32.21
C GLN A 47 -11.00 17.45 -31.78
N LEU A 48 -10.12 16.62 -31.19
CA LEU A 48 -9.38 15.53 -31.86
C LEU A 48 -8.74 14.51 -30.88
N ASP A 49 -8.67 13.28 -31.37
CA ASP A 49 -8.33 11.98 -30.75
C ASP A 49 -7.02 11.85 -29.98
N VAL A 50 -7.10 11.17 -28.82
CA VAL A 50 -6.04 10.30 -28.30
C VAL A 50 -6.70 9.10 -27.57
N PRO A 51 -6.47 7.84 -27.99
CA PRO A 51 -7.14 6.69 -27.40
C PRO A 51 -6.50 6.28 -26.07
N SER A 52 -7.22 6.51 -24.96
CA SER A 52 -6.89 5.96 -23.64
C SER A 52 -7.24 4.47 -23.55
N LEU A 53 -6.26 3.69 -23.08
CA LEU A 53 -6.26 2.25 -22.95
C LEU A 53 -6.92 1.81 -21.64
N ASP A 54 -8.24 1.74 -21.59
CA ASP A 54 -8.97 1.07 -20.50
C ASP A 54 -9.76 -0.11 -21.04
N SER A 55 -9.30 -1.31 -20.72
CA SER A 55 -10.20 -2.46 -20.65
C SER A 55 -9.53 -3.49 -19.77
N LEU A 56 -10.01 -3.59 -18.54
CA LEU A 56 -10.26 -4.83 -17.80
C LEU A 56 -11.21 -4.58 -16.62
N ALA A 57 -12.50 -4.77 -16.87
CA ALA A 57 -13.46 -5.14 -15.84
C ALA A 57 -14.41 -6.17 -16.44
N LEU A 58 -14.11 -7.45 -16.22
CA LEU A 58 -15.00 -8.56 -16.55
C LEU A 58 -15.93 -8.83 -15.36
N SER A 59 -17.20 -8.50 -15.60
CA SER A 59 -18.41 -9.27 -15.31
C SER A 59 -18.58 -9.96 -13.95
N SER A 60 -19.53 -9.47 -13.17
CA SER A 60 -20.34 -10.33 -12.28
C SER A 60 -21.82 -10.18 -12.65
N SER A 61 -22.33 -11.27 -13.23
CA SER A 61 -23.72 -11.50 -13.63
C SER A 61 -24.70 -11.47 -12.46
N SER A 62 -25.80 -10.74 -12.62
CA SER A 62 -26.97 -10.79 -11.74
C SER A 62 -27.95 -11.88 -12.19
N THR A 63 -28.28 -12.82 -11.31
CA THR A 63 -29.50 -13.63 -11.39
C THR A 63 -30.25 -13.54 -10.06
N PRO A 64 -31.59 -13.37 -10.04
CA PRO A 64 -32.36 -13.22 -8.81
C PRO A 64 -32.92 -14.54 -8.26
N ALA A 65 -33.05 -14.56 -6.92
CA ALA A 65 -34.02 -15.27 -6.05
C ALA A 65 -33.96 -16.80 -5.82
N THR A 66 -33.81 -17.22 -4.55
CA THR A 66 -34.88 -17.83 -3.70
C THR A 66 -34.32 -18.71 -2.54
N VAL A 67 -34.61 -18.28 -1.30
CA VAL A 67 -34.86 -18.97 0.00
C VAL A 67 -34.31 -20.40 0.27
N ASN A 68 -33.44 -20.53 1.30
CA ASN A 68 -33.60 -21.49 2.44
C ASN A 68 -32.62 -21.21 3.61
N PRO A 69 -32.91 -21.59 4.88
CA PRO A 69 -32.18 -21.15 6.07
C PRO A 69 -31.13 -22.15 6.63
N GLY A 70 -29.96 -21.61 7.01
CA GLY A 70 -28.95 -22.23 7.90
C GLY A 70 -27.53 -22.34 7.31
N PRO A 71 -26.46 -22.45 8.14
CA PRO A 71 -26.04 -21.59 9.25
C PRO A 71 -24.87 -20.65 8.84
N SER A 72 -24.74 -19.52 9.54
CA SER A 72 -23.60 -18.57 9.51
C SER A 72 -23.39 -17.79 8.19
N PRO A 73 -23.99 -16.59 8.04
CA PRO A 73 -23.60 -15.69 6.96
C PRO A 73 -22.18 -15.21 7.21
N ILE A 74 -21.28 -15.47 6.26
CA ILE A 74 -20.03 -14.70 6.15
C ILE A 74 -20.47 -13.23 6.11
N PRO A 75 -20.16 -12.40 7.13
CA PRO A 75 -20.61 -11.02 7.14
C PRO A 75 -20.01 -10.35 5.91
N SER A 76 -20.86 -9.75 5.06
CA SER A 76 -20.39 -8.84 4.02
C SER A 76 -19.47 -7.80 4.67
N PRO A 77 -18.27 -7.55 4.12
CA PRO A 77 -17.33 -6.62 4.73
C PRO A 77 -18.01 -5.25 4.89
N PRO A 78 -17.94 -4.61 6.07
CA PRO A 78 -18.52 -3.28 6.25
C PRO A 78 -17.87 -2.30 5.28
N ILE A 79 -18.72 -1.62 4.51
CA ILE A 79 -18.33 -0.62 3.52
C ILE A 79 -18.63 0.76 4.10
N PHE A 80 -17.68 1.69 3.96
CA PHE A 80 -17.80 3.06 4.44
C PHE A 80 -17.81 4.05 3.27
N ALA A 81 -18.69 5.05 3.36
CA ALA A 81 -18.81 6.11 2.35
C ALA A 81 -17.59 7.05 2.33
N SER A 82 -16.83 7.16 3.43
CA SER A 82 -15.68 8.05 3.51
C SER A 82 -14.53 7.50 4.38
N PRO A 83 -13.28 7.91 4.11
CA PRO A 83 -12.13 7.60 4.97
C PRO A 83 -12.31 8.10 6.41
N SER A 84 -12.98 9.24 6.59
CA SER A 84 -13.27 9.80 7.91
C SER A 84 -14.23 8.92 8.72
N SER A 85 -15.26 8.35 8.07
CA SER A 85 -16.20 7.42 8.71
C SER A 85 -15.52 6.10 9.09
N LEU A 86 -14.62 5.61 8.22
CA LEU A 86 -13.78 4.46 8.55
C LEU A 86 -12.86 4.74 9.74
N LEU A 87 -12.26 5.93 9.80
CA LEU A 87 -11.41 6.34 10.92
C LEU A 87 -12.18 6.36 12.24
N ASP A 88 -13.39 6.94 12.26
CA ASP A 88 -14.21 6.98 13.45
C ASP A 88 -14.60 5.56 13.92
N TYR A 89 -15.03 4.70 12.98
CA TYR A 89 -15.35 3.31 13.27
C TYR A 89 -14.15 2.53 13.83
N THR A 90 -12.98 2.61 13.20
CA THR A 90 -11.76 1.92 13.65
C THR A 90 -11.24 2.47 14.97
N THR A 91 -11.44 3.77 15.25
CA THR A 91 -11.08 4.40 16.52
C THR A 91 -11.98 3.90 17.65
N ARG A 92 -13.30 3.78 17.42
CA ARG A 92 -14.24 3.23 18.41
C ARG A 92 -14.02 1.74 18.68
N ASN A 93 -13.66 1.00 17.63
CA ASN A 93 -13.42 -0.45 17.69
C ASN A 93 -11.92 -0.79 17.71
N TRP A 94 -11.08 -0.01 18.41
CA TRP A 94 -9.62 -0.16 18.35
C TRP A 94 -9.09 -1.52 18.84
N LEU A 95 -9.86 -2.19 19.72
CA LEU A 95 -9.55 -3.51 20.26
C LEU A 95 -9.72 -4.65 19.24
N THR A 96 -10.51 -4.47 18.18
CA THR A 96 -10.70 -5.50 17.15
C THR A 96 -9.69 -5.34 16.01
N HIS A 97 -9.48 -6.43 15.27
CA HIS A 97 -8.50 -6.53 14.20
C HIS A 97 -9.14 -6.19 12.86
N HIS A 98 -8.65 -5.13 12.21
CA HIS A 98 -9.21 -4.62 10.96
C HIS A 98 -8.14 -4.49 9.88
N VAL A 99 -8.51 -4.74 8.62
CA VAL A 99 -7.62 -4.61 7.47
C VAL A 99 -8.31 -3.88 6.32
N THR A 100 -7.58 -3.01 5.61
CA THR A 100 -8.08 -2.39 4.37
C THR A 100 -6.99 -2.33 3.29
N THR A 101 -7.42 -2.31 2.02
CA THR A 101 -6.57 -2.07 0.85
C THR A 101 -6.99 -0.83 0.05
N ASP A 102 -8.00 -0.11 0.53
CA ASP A 102 -8.68 0.92 -0.27
C ASP A 102 -8.13 2.33 -0.02
N LEU A 103 -7.36 2.53 1.05
CA LEU A 103 -6.64 3.77 1.30
C LEU A 103 -5.45 3.90 0.34
N ARG A 104 -5.47 4.91 -0.54
CA ARG A 104 -4.46 5.07 -1.61
C ARG A 104 -3.71 6.39 -1.57
N THR A 105 -4.33 7.44 -1.06
CA THR A 105 -3.74 8.79 -1.08
C THR A 105 -3.11 9.13 0.26
N TYR A 106 -2.14 10.06 0.23
CA TYR A 106 -1.52 10.54 1.46
C TYR A 106 -2.54 11.22 2.38
N ALA A 107 -3.45 12.02 1.82
CA ALA A 107 -4.47 12.74 2.58
C ALA A 107 -5.42 11.79 3.33
N GLU A 108 -5.73 10.64 2.75
CA GLU A 108 -6.53 9.60 3.39
C GLU A 108 -5.78 8.93 4.55
N ILE A 109 -4.47 8.70 4.40
CA ILE A 109 -3.66 7.90 5.33
C ILE A 109 -3.12 8.72 6.50
N GLU A 110 -2.80 10.01 6.29
CA GLU A 110 -2.22 10.89 7.30
C GLU A 110 -3.00 10.91 8.64
N PRO A 111 -4.35 10.98 8.65
CA PRO A 111 -5.12 10.94 9.89
C PRO A 111 -4.98 9.63 10.67
N PHE A 112 -4.72 8.51 9.99
CA PHE A 112 -4.55 7.21 10.61
C PHE A 112 -3.15 7.02 11.20
N LEU A 113 -2.11 7.58 10.57
CA LEU A 113 -0.74 7.54 11.08
C LEU A 113 -0.59 8.16 12.48
N LYS A 114 -1.49 9.07 12.85
CA LYS A 114 -1.53 9.69 14.19
C LYS A 114 -2.10 8.76 15.26
N ARG A 115 -2.62 7.59 14.89
CA ARG A 115 -3.28 6.64 15.81
C ARG A 115 -2.31 5.54 16.24
N PRO A 116 -2.25 5.21 17.54
CA PRO A 116 -1.31 4.21 18.06
C PRO A 116 -1.63 2.78 17.62
N SER A 117 -2.86 2.50 17.19
CA SER A 117 -3.30 1.17 16.77
C SER A 117 -3.19 0.93 15.26
N PHE A 118 -2.59 1.86 14.50
CA PHE A 118 -2.54 1.82 13.04
C PHE A 118 -1.17 1.40 12.50
N LEU A 119 -1.16 0.41 11.60
CA LEU A 119 0.02 -0.07 10.89
C LEU A 119 -0.14 0.12 9.38
N LEU A 120 0.80 0.81 8.74
CA LEU A 120 0.86 0.91 7.29
C LEU A 120 1.84 -0.12 6.74
N VAL A 121 1.36 -1.05 5.93
CA VAL A 121 2.15 -2.10 5.28
C VAL A 121 2.25 -1.81 3.79
N GLY A 122 3.47 -1.58 3.32
CA GLY A 122 3.79 -1.41 1.91
C GLY A 122 4.17 -2.74 1.28
N VAL A 123 3.53 -3.11 0.18
CA VAL A 123 3.81 -4.36 -0.54
C VAL A 123 4.29 -4.03 -1.94
N ASP A 124 5.53 -4.38 -2.21
CA ASP A 124 6.13 -4.28 -3.53
C ASP A 124 6.58 -5.66 -4.05
N GLY A 125 7.16 -5.71 -5.23
CA GLY A 125 7.77 -6.90 -5.79
C GLY A 125 8.56 -6.56 -7.05
N PRO A 126 9.45 -7.47 -7.52
CA PRO A 126 10.22 -7.25 -8.73
C PRO A 126 9.32 -6.96 -9.94
N ILE A 127 9.72 -5.99 -10.77
CA ILE A 127 8.90 -5.50 -11.88
C ILE A 127 8.48 -6.60 -12.85
N ARG A 128 9.41 -7.52 -13.17
CA ARG A 128 9.15 -8.67 -14.04
C ARG A 128 8.10 -9.60 -13.44
N THR A 129 8.22 -9.95 -12.16
CA THR A 129 7.26 -10.82 -11.46
C THR A 129 5.87 -10.17 -11.38
N ARG A 130 5.81 -8.85 -11.16
CA ARG A 130 4.52 -8.12 -11.16
C ARG A 130 3.87 -8.13 -12.55
N TRP A 131 4.65 -7.90 -13.60
CA TRP A 131 4.18 -7.97 -14.98
C TRP A 131 3.66 -9.38 -15.33
N GLU A 132 4.41 -10.44 -15.03
CA GLU A 132 3.99 -11.83 -15.25
C GLU A 132 2.66 -12.15 -14.55
N ARG A 133 2.51 -11.70 -13.30
CA ARG A 133 1.24 -11.85 -12.55
C ARG A 133 0.11 -11.04 -13.17
N GLU A 134 0.41 -9.90 -13.78
CA GLU A 134 -0.59 -9.08 -14.45
C GLU A 134 -1.02 -9.71 -15.75
N VAL A 135 -0.08 -10.18 -16.59
CA VAL A 135 -0.39 -10.95 -17.80
C VAL A 135 -1.17 -12.22 -17.48
N ALA A 136 -0.88 -12.90 -16.37
CA ALA A 136 -1.66 -14.07 -15.96
C ALA A 136 -3.09 -13.73 -15.47
N ARG A 137 -3.34 -12.48 -15.07
CA ARG A 137 -4.64 -11.99 -14.58
C ARG A 137 -5.45 -11.31 -15.69
N GLN A 138 -4.74 -10.68 -16.62
CA GLN A 138 -5.25 -9.93 -17.74
C GLN A 138 -5.19 -10.84 -18.97
N ASP A 139 -6.32 -11.27 -19.53
CA ASP A 139 -6.36 -11.97 -20.84
C ASP A 139 -5.95 -11.06 -22.03
N LYS A 140 -5.26 -9.95 -21.73
CA LYS A 140 -4.88 -8.90 -22.66
C LYS A 140 -3.36 -8.93 -22.85
N SER A 141 -2.91 -8.71 -24.08
CA SER A 141 -1.49 -8.61 -24.45
C SER A 141 -0.88 -7.31 -23.90
N LEU A 142 -0.64 -7.24 -22.59
CA LEU A 142 0.04 -6.12 -21.96
C LEU A 142 1.56 -6.27 -22.17
N THR A 143 2.15 -5.37 -22.93
CA THR A 143 3.60 -5.41 -23.20
C THR A 143 4.39 -5.02 -21.96
N LEU A 144 5.60 -5.57 -21.80
CA LEU A 144 6.47 -5.19 -20.69
C LEU A 144 6.76 -3.68 -20.68
N ASP A 145 6.97 -3.10 -21.86
CA ASP A 145 7.29 -1.67 -22.02
C ASP A 145 6.16 -0.75 -21.52
N THR A 146 4.90 -1.08 -21.85
CA THR A 146 3.74 -0.33 -21.34
C THR A 146 3.61 -0.46 -19.82
N PHE A 147 3.86 -1.64 -19.28
CA PHE A 147 3.84 -1.86 -17.83
C PHE A 147 4.94 -1.07 -17.09
N VAL A 148 6.16 -1.05 -17.64
CA VAL A 148 7.28 -0.29 -17.08
C VAL A 148 6.96 1.20 -17.13
N SER A 149 6.48 1.70 -18.27
CA SER A 149 6.09 3.11 -18.43
C SER A 149 5.01 3.53 -17.44
N GLN A 150 3.98 2.70 -17.24
CA GLN A 150 2.93 2.95 -16.22
C GLN A 150 3.49 2.93 -14.80
N HIS A 151 4.44 2.05 -14.51
CA HIS A 151 5.08 1.97 -13.20
C HIS A 151 5.92 3.21 -12.90
N ASP A 152 6.70 3.68 -13.87
CA ASP A 152 7.52 4.88 -13.74
C ASP A 152 6.64 6.11 -13.55
N LEU A 153 5.56 6.24 -14.33
CA LEU A 153 4.56 7.30 -14.17
C LEU A 153 3.94 7.32 -12.77
N LEU A 154 3.66 6.16 -12.17
CA LEU A 154 3.10 6.07 -10.82
C LEU A 154 4.09 6.54 -9.75
N LEU A 155 5.38 6.23 -9.89
CA LEU A 155 6.42 6.56 -8.90
C LEU A 155 6.99 7.97 -9.04
N HIS A 156 7.10 8.45 -10.28
CA HIS A 156 7.79 9.70 -10.63
C HIS A 156 6.84 10.78 -11.13
N GLY A 157 5.60 10.42 -11.45
CA GLY A 157 4.65 11.35 -12.05
C GLY A 157 4.94 11.55 -13.54
N PRO A 158 4.12 12.36 -14.23
CA PRO A 158 4.38 12.71 -15.62
C PRO A 158 5.72 13.45 -15.73
N SER A 159 6.49 13.12 -16.77
CA SER A 159 7.73 13.81 -17.09
C SER A 159 7.51 15.32 -17.13
N PHE A 160 8.37 16.09 -16.45
CA PHE A 160 8.25 17.55 -16.45
C PHE A 160 8.34 18.08 -17.87
N PRO A 161 7.40 18.94 -18.31
CA PRO A 161 7.59 19.66 -19.56
C PRO A 161 8.86 20.51 -19.44
N ALA A 162 9.73 20.42 -20.44
CA ALA A 162 11.04 21.08 -20.49
C ALA A 162 10.99 22.63 -20.41
N THR A 163 9.79 23.21 -20.39
CA THR A 163 9.52 24.64 -20.34
C THR A 163 9.32 25.19 -18.92
N LEU A 164 9.35 24.35 -17.87
CA LEU A 164 9.19 24.83 -16.51
C LEU A 164 10.45 25.57 -16.02
N PRO A 165 10.27 26.67 -15.25
CA PRO A 165 11.39 27.42 -14.72
C PRO A 165 12.24 26.54 -13.79
N PRO A 166 13.57 26.74 -13.74
CA PRO A 166 14.47 25.96 -12.88
C PRO A 166 14.11 26.03 -11.39
N SER A 167 13.41 27.09 -10.96
CA SER A 167 12.86 27.22 -9.60
C SER A 167 11.81 26.15 -9.25
N ALA A 168 11.14 25.57 -10.26
CA ALA A 168 10.20 24.46 -10.09
C ALA A 168 10.91 23.10 -9.99
N LEU A 169 12.21 23.01 -10.30
CA LEU A 169 13.03 21.79 -10.19
C LEU A 169 13.60 21.59 -8.78
N SER A 170 13.59 22.63 -7.94
CA SER A 170 14.11 22.59 -6.55
C SER A 170 13.34 21.64 -5.64
N HIS A 171 12.08 21.36 -5.99
CA HIS A 171 11.26 20.35 -5.34
C HIS A 171 10.78 19.41 -6.44
N HIS A 172 11.40 18.24 -6.59
CA HIS A 172 10.78 17.17 -7.38
C HIS A 172 9.46 16.81 -6.67
N PRO A 173 8.27 17.13 -7.23
CA PRO A 173 7.01 16.74 -6.62
C PRO A 173 6.99 15.22 -6.50
N GLN A 174 7.18 14.73 -5.28
CA GLN A 174 6.97 13.31 -5.00
C GLN A 174 5.50 13.00 -5.29
N THR A 175 5.26 11.95 -6.06
CA THR A 175 3.89 11.46 -6.25
C THR A 175 3.31 11.06 -4.90
N ASP A 176 2.00 11.21 -4.75
CA ASP A 176 1.30 10.78 -3.53
C ASP A 176 1.58 9.31 -3.22
N PHE A 177 1.64 8.47 -4.25
CA PHE A 177 1.96 7.05 -4.08
C PHE A 177 3.36 6.84 -3.49
N ARG A 178 4.38 7.57 -3.97
CA ARG A 178 5.74 7.49 -3.42
C ARG A 178 5.80 7.95 -1.97
N ARG A 179 5.08 9.04 -1.65
CA ARG A 179 4.97 9.53 -0.27
C ARG A 179 4.31 8.49 0.64
N VAL A 180 3.22 7.88 0.20
CA VAL A 180 2.54 6.81 0.94
C VAL A 180 3.45 5.61 1.16
N MET A 181 4.19 5.17 0.14
CA MET A 181 5.15 4.08 0.31
C MET A 181 6.29 4.42 1.28
N SER A 182 6.76 5.67 1.31
CA SER A 182 7.80 6.07 2.28
C SER A 182 7.32 6.09 3.74
N LEU A 183 6.01 6.13 3.96
CA LEU A 183 5.41 6.13 5.31
C LEU A 183 5.13 4.72 5.82
N ALA A 184 5.30 3.70 4.98
CA ALA A 184 5.02 2.32 5.38
C ALA A 184 5.99 1.89 6.49
N SER A 185 5.45 1.57 7.66
CA SER A 185 6.22 1.06 8.80
C SER A 185 6.86 -0.29 8.48
N VAL A 186 6.18 -1.10 7.65
CA VAL A 186 6.67 -2.39 7.19
C VAL A 186 6.62 -2.44 5.68
N SER A 187 7.75 -2.70 5.03
CA SER A 187 7.84 -2.91 3.59
C SER A 187 8.10 -4.38 3.27
N ILE A 188 7.24 -4.97 2.45
CA ILE A 188 7.28 -6.37 2.03
C ILE A 188 7.61 -6.42 0.54
N CYS A 189 8.71 -7.06 0.18
CA CYS A 189 9.03 -7.37 -1.22
C CYS A 189 8.57 -8.79 -1.56
N ASN A 190 7.47 -8.91 -2.29
CA ASN A 190 6.91 -10.16 -2.75
C ASN A 190 7.64 -10.68 -4.00
N ASN A 191 8.81 -11.28 -3.76
CA ASN A 191 9.59 -12.04 -4.74
C ASN A 191 9.27 -13.55 -4.73
N PHE A 192 8.17 -13.97 -4.12
CA PHE A 192 7.83 -15.38 -3.99
C PHE A 192 7.04 -15.88 -5.20
N PRO A 193 7.41 -17.03 -5.80
CA PRO A 193 6.68 -17.59 -6.94
C PRO A 193 5.36 -18.25 -6.53
N SER A 194 5.22 -18.66 -5.26
CA SER A 194 4.05 -19.39 -4.76
C SER A 194 3.43 -18.72 -3.53
N LEU A 195 2.11 -18.90 -3.39
CA LEU A 195 1.34 -18.37 -2.27
C LEU A 195 1.74 -18.99 -0.91
N PRO A 196 2.01 -20.30 -0.79
CA PRO A 196 2.48 -20.89 0.46
C PRO A 196 3.81 -20.30 0.94
N ALA A 197 4.75 -20.01 0.02
CA ALA A 197 6.03 -19.39 0.38
C ALA A 197 5.84 -17.96 0.92
N LEU A 198 4.95 -17.18 0.30
CA LEU A 198 4.56 -15.87 0.84
C LEU A 198 3.94 -15.99 2.23
N TYR A 199 3.06 -16.97 2.46
CA TYR A 199 2.41 -17.16 3.76
C TYR A 199 3.38 -17.60 4.86
N ALA A 200 4.36 -18.43 4.53
CA ALA A 200 5.44 -18.80 5.45
C ALA A 200 6.29 -17.58 5.84
N PHE A 201 6.63 -16.74 4.88
CA PHE A 201 7.32 -15.47 5.14
C PHE A 201 6.49 -14.52 6.02
N LEU A 202 5.20 -14.37 5.74
CA LEU A 202 4.30 -13.53 6.55
C LEU A 202 4.15 -14.05 7.99
N ALA A 203 4.15 -15.37 8.18
CA ALA A 203 4.13 -15.99 9.50
C ALA A 203 5.41 -15.65 10.30
N GLN A 204 6.57 -15.71 9.65
CA GLN A 204 7.84 -15.34 10.28
C GLN A 204 7.93 -13.83 10.57
N LEU A 205 7.42 -13.00 9.66
CA LEU A 205 7.39 -11.55 9.84
C LEU A 205 6.56 -11.14 11.06
N ASN A 206 5.57 -11.93 11.46
CA ASN A 206 4.70 -11.69 12.61
C ASN A 206 4.09 -10.28 12.63
N LEU A 207 3.30 -9.92 11.62
CA LEU A 207 2.71 -8.58 11.48
C LEU A 207 1.88 -8.10 12.69
N LEU A 208 1.54 -9.00 13.61
CA LEU A 208 0.79 -8.74 14.84
C LEU A 208 1.64 -8.23 16.00
N ASP A 209 2.95 -8.12 15.83
CA ASP A 209 3.84 -7.63 16.88
C ASP A 209 3.55 -6.16 17.23
N GLU A 210 2.97 -5.93 18.42
CA GLU A 210 2.55 -4.61 18.91
C GLU A 210 3.73 -3.67 19.18
N GLU A 211 4.93 -4.22 19.43
CA GLU A 211 6.17 -3.46 19.58
C GLU A 211 6.51 -2.64 18.32
N ARG A 212 5.94 -3.01 17.15
CA ARG A 212 6.10 -2.26 15.91
C ARG A 212 5.23 -1.01 15.81
N LEU A 213 4.11 -1.00 16.53
CA LEU A 213 3.22 0.17 16.61
C LEU A 213 3.78 1.20 17.59
N ARG A 214 4.44 0.71 18.65
CA ARG A 214 5.17 1.52 19.61
C ARG A 214 6.27 0.67 20.23
N PRO A 215 7.55 1.05 20.11
CA PRO A 215 8.60 0.40 20.88
C PRO A 215 8.25 0.56 22.36
N GLY A 216 8.25 -0.54 23.10
CA GLY A 216 8.09 -0.53 24.55
C GLY A 216 9.09 0.43 25.20
N TRP A 217 8.76 0.90 26.40
CA TRP A 217 9.62 1.82 27.15
C TRP A 217 11.06 1.28 27.29
N ASP A 218 11.23 -0.05 27.35
CA ASP A 218 12.54 -0.70 27.42
C ASP A 218 13.41 -0.51 26.17
N THR A 219 12.83 -0.37 24.98
CA THR A 219 13.60 -0.17 23.73
C THR A 219 14.22 1.23 23.66
N TYR A 220 13.56 2.25 24.23
CA TYR A 220 14.07 3.62 24.28
C TYR A 220 15.09 3.85 25.39
N PHE A 221 14.99 3.12 26.50
CA PHE A 221 15.87 3.31 27.67
C PHE A 221 17.02 2.29 27.77
N MET A 222 17.05 1.22 26.96
CA MET A 222 18.13 0.23 26.97
C MET A 222 18.97 0.15 25.68
N SER A 223 18.86 1.14 24.79
CA SER A 223 19.86 1.35 23.73
C SER A 223 20.87 2.48 24.04
N PRO A 224 21.57 2.51 25.19
CA PRO A 224 22.82 3.23 25.29
C PRO A 224 24.00 2.31 24.90
N THR A 225 25.00 2.89 24.24
CA THR A 225 26.38 2.40 24.04
C THR A 225 26.69 1.49 22.83
N LEU A 226 26.51 1.98 21.61
CA LEU A 226 27.41 1.58 20.50
C LEU A 226 27.97 2.84 19.81
N GLY A 227 28.83 3.56 20.51
CA GLY A 227 29.46 4.80 20.00
C GLY A 227 30.61 5.35 20.83
N SER A 228 31.27 4.52 21.65
CA SER A 228 32.43 4.94 22.44
C SER A 228 33.49 3.83 22.46
N ALA A 229 34.06 3.50 21.29
CA ALA A 229 35.29 2.72 21.23
C ALA A 229 36.02 2.97 19.90
N SER A 230 36.79 4.06 19.83
CA SER A 230 38.10 4.13 19.16
C SER A 230 38.55 5.59 19.02
N ARG A 231 39.14 6.17 20.08
CA ARG A 231 40.14 7.23 19.91
C ARG A 231 41.47 6.53 19.58
N PRO A 232 42.11 6.78 18.42
CA PRO A 232 43.45 6.29 18.17
C PRO A 232 44.44 7.05 19.07
N LEU A 233 45.38 6.30 19.64
CA LEU A 233 46.46 6.76 20.49
C LEU A 233 47.34 7.77 19.73
N GLU A 234 47.49 8.97 20.30
CA GLU A 234 48.55 9.92 19.96
C GLU A 234 49.92 9.25 20.14
N THR A 235 50.76 9.36 19.12
CA THR A 235 52.18 9.00 19.18
C THR A 235 52.97 10.30 19.14
N ASP A 236 53.48 10.73 20.29
CA ASP A 236 54.56 11.70 20.37
C ASP A 236 55.88 10.98 20.13
N PRO A 237 56.77 11.49 19.26
CA PRO A 237 58.19 11.28 19.41
C PRO A 237 58.85 12.53 19.99
N PHE A 238 59.45 12.33 21.15
CA PHE A 238 60.61 13.07 21.64
C PHE A 238 61.62 13.28 20.50
N ASP A 239 62.03 14.53 20.28
CA ASP A 239 63.34 14.83 19.69
C ASP A 239 64.04 15.84 20.59
N GLY A 240 65.11 15.37 21.24
CA GLY A 240 66.04 16.19 21.99
C GLY A 240 67.42 16.00 21.37
N VAL A 241 67.93 17.06 20.75
CA VAL A 241 69.33 17.50 20.75
C VAL A 241 69.32 19.02 20.66
#